data_AF-A0A072UTI5-F1
#
_entry.id   AF-A0A072UTI5-F1
#
_cell.length_a   1.000
_cell.length_b   1.000
_cell.length_c   1.000
_cell.angle_alpha   90.00
_cell.angle_beta   90.00
_cell.angle_gamma   90.00
#
_symmetry.space_group_name_H-M   'P 1'
#
loop_
_entity.id
_entity.type
_entity.pdbx_description
1 polymer ?
#
loop_
_entity_poly.entity_id
_entity_poly.type
_entity_poly.pdbx_seq_one_letter_code
_entity_poly.pdbx_strand_id
1 'polypeptide(L)'
;MVQMLAQAQENGPHDHGEAEERRLDRFMRNNPSTFKGHFDLDGAQTWMQGVERIFCAMVTINDHRVRLTTHILAEEAKYWCASVKRRLEAGGEVVS
;
A
#
# COMPACT_ATOMS: atom_id res chain seq x y z
N MET A 1 9.28 36.96 -14.40
CA MET A 1 8.18 36.01 -14.64
C MET A 1 8.76 34.88 -15.48
N VAL A 2 8.88 33.61 -15.12
CA VAL A 2 8.53 32.75 -13.97
C VAL A 2 9.49 31.56 -14.13
N GLN A 3 10.51 31.40 -13.28
CA GLN A 3 10.62 30.39 -12.24
C GLN A 3 10.19 28.96 -12.65
N MET A 4 11.20 28.12 -12.91
CA MET A 4 11.32 26.70 -12.54
C MET A 4 10.02 25.97 -12.22
N LEU A 5 9.48 25.17 -13.14
CA LEU A 5 8.73 23.94 -12.84
C LEU A 5 8.70 23.04 -14.07
N ALA A 6 9.78 22.29 -14.29
CA ALA A 6 9.78 21.13 -15.16
C ALA A 6 10.71 20.06 -14.56
N GLN A 7 10.38 19.61 -13.35
CA GLN A 7 10.97 18.41 -12.75
C GLN A 7 9.87 17.41 -12.42
N ALA A 8 8.99 17.16 -13.38
CA ALA A 8 7.91 16.18 -13.18
C ALA A 8 7.55 15.46 -14.48
N GLN A 9 8.55 14.95 -15.21
CA GLN A 9 8.37 13.82 -16.13
C GLN A 9 9.70 13.45 -16.78
N GLU A 10 10.59 12.74 -16.07
CA GLU A 10 11.59 11.87 -16.69
C GLU A 10 12.27 10.97 -15.64
N ASN A 11 11.47 10.14 -14.97
CA ASN A 11 12.01 9.10 -14.10
C ASN A 11 11.77 7.76 -14.80
N GLY A 12 12.83 7.21 -15.40
CA GLY A 12 12.80 5.89 -16.04
C GLY A 12 12.47 4.76 -15.06
N PRO A 13 12.24 3.52 -15.54
CA PRO A 13 11.80 2.39 -14.72
C PRO A 13 12.71 2.05 -13.52
N HIS A 14 13.98 2.47 -13.57
CA HIS A 14 14.95 2.31 -12.48
C HIS A 14 14.64 3.20 -11.27
N ASP A 15 14.26 4.46 -11.50
CA ASP A 15 14.01 5.44 -10.44
C ASP A 15 12.68 5.16 -9.70
N HIS A 16 11.69 4.63 -10.42
CA HIS A 16 10.42 4.24 -9.83
C HIS A 16 10.57 3.08 -8.83
N GLY A 17 11.34 2.05 -9.16
CA GLY A 17 11.58 0.90 -8.28
C GLY A 17 12.29 1.30 -6.98
N GLU A 18 13.33 2.13 -7.08
CA GLU A 18 14.02 2.65 -5.88
C GLU A 18 13.11 3.52 -5.01
N ALA A 19 12.24 4.33 -5.63
CA ALA A 19 11.30 5.16 -4.89
C ALA A 19 10.27 4.31 -4.12
N GLU A 20 9.87 3.15 -4.65
CA GLU A 20 9.00 2.20 -3.95
C GLU A 20 9.73 1.47 -2.82
N GLU A 21 10.96 1.00 -3.06
CA GLU A 21 11.78 0.35 -2.05
C GLU A 21 12.05 1.26 -0.84
N ARG A 22 12.40 2.53 -1.09
CA ARG A 22 12.59 3.54 -0.02
C ARG A 22 11.32 3.80 0.79
N ARG A 23 10.14 3.68 0.17
CA ARG A 23 8.85 3.82 0.88
C ARG A 23 8.56 2.58 1.72
N LEU A 24 8.84 1.40 1.19
CA LEU A 24 8.70 0.15 1.94
C LEU A 24 9.63 0.11 3.15
N ASP A 25 10.92 0.48 2.99
CA ASP A 25 11.87 0.59 4.11
C ASP A 25 11.34 1.52 5.20
N ARG A 26 10.87 2.71 4.80
CA ARG A 26 10.29 3.68 5.73
C ARG A 26 9.04 3.13 6.43
N PHE A 27 8.19 2.41 5.72
CA PHE A 27 7.01 1.77 6.30
C PHE A 27 7.40 0.73 7.35
N MET A 28 8.33 -0.18 7.02
CA MET A 28 8.76 -1.24 7.93
C MET A 28 9.50 -0.72 9.15
N ARG A 29 10.23 0.39 9.04
CA ARG A 29 10.87 1.08 10.17
C ARG A 29 9.91 1.59 11.23
N ASN A 30 8.63 1.76 10.90
CA ASN A 30 7.59 2.13 11.86
C ASN A 30 7.02 0.92 12.63
N ASN A 31 7.56 -0.29 12.42
CA ASN A 31 7.11 -1.54 13.04
C ASN A 31 5.59 -1.75 12.94
N PRO A 32 5.03 -1.75 11.71
CA PRO A 32 3.60 -1.99 11.52
C PRO A 32 3.23 -3.38 12.07
N SER A 33 2.07 -3.47 12.73
CA SER A 33 1.55 -4.73 13.24
C SER A 33 1.03 -5.60 12.09
N THR A 34 1.22 -6.92 12.21
CA THR A 34 0.72 -7.89 11.22
C THR A 34 -0.77 -8.16 11.41
N PHE A 35 -1.52 -8.24 10.31
CA PHE A 35 -2.92 -8.66 10.31
C PHE A 35 -3.06 -10.07 9.75
N LYS A 36 -3.48 -11.00 10.59
CA LYS A 36 -3.67 -12.41 10.24
C LYS A 36 -5.09 -12.72 9.73
N GLY A 37 -6.06 -11.85 10.03
CA GLY A 37 -7.47 -12.02 9.63
C GLY A 37 -8.38 -12.59 10.71
N HIS A 38 -7.85 -13.00 11.86
CA HIS A 38 -8.61 -13.59 12.97
C HIS A 38 -9.05 -12.57 14.05
N PHE A 39 -8.90 -11.27 13.81
CA PHE A 39 -9.35 -10.25 14.76
C PHE A 39 -10.88 -10.12 14.73
N ASP A 40 -11.48 -9.81 15.89
CA ASP A 40 -12.84 -9.30 15.93
C ASP A 40 -12.92 -7.89 15.29
N LEU A 41 -14.14 -7.33 15.16
CA LEU A 41 -14.34 -6.02 14.52
C LEU A 41 -13.52 -4.90 15.18
N ASP A 42 -13.41 -4.91 16.51
CA ASP A 42 -12.67 -3.91 17.28
C ASP A 42 -11.15 -4.08 17.09
N GLY A 43 -10.67 -5.32 17.11
CA GLY A 43 -9.28 -5.65 16.81
C GLY A 43 -8.88 -5.27 15.39
N ALA A 44 -9.74 -5.51 14.40
CA ALA A 44 -9.51 -5.11 13.02
C ALA A 44 -9.51 -3.59 12.84
N GLN A 45 -10.41 -2.89 13.53
CA GLN A 45 -10.46 -1.43 13.53
C GLN A 45 -9.22 -0.82 14.19
N THR A 46 -8.80 -1.35 15.33
CA THR A 46 -7.59 -0.92 16.05
C THR A 46 -6.34 -1.14 15.19
N TRP A 47 -6.23 -2.30 14.54
CA TRP A 47 -5.15 -2.56 13.59
C TRP A 47 -5.16 -1.55 12.45
N MET A 48 -6.32 -1.29 11.84
CA MET A 48 -6.47 -0.34 10.75
C MET A 48 -5.99 1.05 11.17
N GLN A 49 -6.49 1.58 12.30
CA GLN A 49 -6.09 2.89 12.82
C GLN A 49 -4.57 3.00 13.08
N GLY A 50 -3.96 1.92 13.59
CA GLY A 50 -2.50 1.86 13.79
C GLY A 50 -1.74 2.01 12.48
N VAL A 51 -2.16 1.30 11.43
CA VAL A 51 -1.56 1.37 10.09
C VAL A 51 -1.83 2.73 9.43
N GLU A 52 -3.03 3.30 9.59
CA GLU A 52 -3.35 4.65 9.06
C GLU A 52 -2.48 5.74 9.67
N ARG A 53 -2.16 5.63 10.96
CA ARG A 53 -1.26 6.57 11.63
C ARG A 53 0.14 6.57 11.03
N ILE A 54 0.65 5.41 10.62
CA ILE A 54 1.94 5.28 9.93
C ILE A 54 1.88 5.96 8.56
N PHE A 55 0.82 5.72 7.78
CA PHE A 55 0.65 6.37 6.49
C PHE A 55 0.53 7.89 6.57
N CYS A 56 -0.14 8.38 7.62
CA CYS A 56 -0.23 9.81 7.90
C CYS A 56 1.15 10.40 8.20
N ALA A 57 1.96 9.74 9.04
CA ALA A 57 3.31 10.17 9.36
C ALA A 57 4.26 10.15 8.14
N MET A 58 4.04 9.24 7.20
CA MET A 58 4.84 9.10 5.98
C MET A 58 4.38 9.99 4.81
N VAL A 59 3.24 10.67 4.92
CA VAL A 59 2.61 11.47 3.83
C VAL A 59 2.43 10.62 2.55
N THR A 60 1.80 9.45 2.69
CA THR A 60 1.63 8.48 1.60
C THR A 60 0.28 8.63 0.88
N ILE A 61 0.26 8.70 -0.45
CA ILE A 61 -0.99 8.72 -1.24
C ILE A 61 -1.65 7.33 -1.32
N ASN A 62 -2.98 7.30 -1.52
CA ASN A 62 -3.80 6.08 -1.39
C ASN A 62 -3.34 4.88 -2.22
N ASP A 63 -2.87 5.09 -3.45
CA ASP A 63 -2.41 3.99 -4.32
C ASP A 63 -1.25 3.17 -3.69
N HIS A 64 -0.29 3.85 -3.07
CA HIS A 64 0.82 3.19 -2.39
C HIS A 64 0.41 2.53 -1.07
N ARG A 65 -0.65 3.00 -0.41
CA ARG A 65 -1.12 2.42 0.86
C ARG A 65 -1.52 0.97 0.68
N VAL A 66 -2.23 0.66 -0.41
CA VAL A 66 -2.65 -0.72 -0.72
C VAL A 66 -1.43 -1.61 -0.90
N ARG A 67 -0.47 -1.19 -1.73
CA ARG A 67 0.79 -1.93 -1.98
C ARG A 67 1.54 -2.20 -0.69
N LEU A 68 1.80 -1.17 0.12
CA LEU A 68 2.50 -1.31 1.40
C LEU A 68 1.78 -2.23 2.39
N THR A 69 0.44 -2.13 2.46
CA THR A 69 -0.36 -2.93 3.40
C THR A 69 -0.29 -4.42 3.08
N THR A 70 -0.13 -4.81 1.80
CA THR A 70 0.01 -6.25 1.44
C THR A 70 1.20 -6.94 2.11
N HIS A 71 2.25 -6.19 2.49
CA HIS A 71 3.43 -6.75 3.14
C HIS A 71 3.20 -7.14 4.61
N ILE A 72 2.17 -6.58 5.26
CA ILE A 72 1.86 -6.83 6.68
C ILE A 72 0.63 -7.71 6.86
N LEU A 73 0.08 -8.25 5.77
CA LEU A 73 -0.96 -9.29 5.82
C LEU A 73 -0.31 -10.66 5.95
N ALA A 74 -0.86 -11.47 6.85
CA ALA A 74 -0.47 -12.87 7.06
C ALA A 74 -1.71 -13.78 7.02
N GLU A 75 -1.46 -15.09 6.96
CA GLU A 75 -2.48 -16.14 7.11
C GLU A 75 -3.73 -15.87 6.26
N GLU A 76 -4.93 -15.96 6.82
CA GLU A 76 -6.21 -15.81 6.12
C GLU A 76 -6.32 -14.47 5.39
N ALA A 77 -5.85 -13.38 6.01
CA ALA A 77 -5.91 -12.06 5.40
C ALA A 77 -5.09 -11.96 4.11
N LYS A 78 -3.93 -12.62 4.07
CA LYS A 78 -3.08 -12.69 2.86
C LYS A 78 -3.79 -13.46 1.75
N TYR A 79 -4.39 -14.61 2.07
CA TYR A 79 -5.13 -15.42 1.10
C TYR A 79 -6.35 -14.69 0.55
N TRP A 80 -7.12 -14.03 1.43
CA TRP A 80 -8.28 -13.24 1.03
C TRP A 80 -7.88 -12.10 0.08
N CYS A 81 -6.85 -11.34 0.44
CA CYS A 81 -6.36 -10.23 -0.39
C CYS A 81 -5.91 -10.70 -1.78
N ALA A 82 -5.16 -11.80 -1.86
CA ALA A 82 -4.73 -12.38 -3.13
C ALA A 82 -5.91 -12.85 -4.00
N SER A 83 -6.97 -13.39 -3.37
CA SER A 83 -8.19 -13.81 -4.06
C SER A 83 -8.99 -12.62 -4.60
N VAL A 84 -9.15 -11.56 -3.81
CA VAL A 84 -9.82 -10.32 -4.25
C VAL A 84 -9.07 -9.67 -5.41
N LYS A 85 -7.74 -9.57 -5.32
CA LYS A 85 -6.90 -9.03 -6.41
C LYS A 85 -7.12 -9.81 -7.72
N ARG A 86 -7.07 -11.15 -7.65
CA ARG A 86 -7.32 -12.01 -8.81
C ARG A 86 -8.71 -11.80 -9.42
N ARG A 87 -9.74 -11.62 -8.59
CA ARG A 87 -11.11 -11.36 -9.05
C ARG A 87 -11.25 -10.00 -9.73
N LEU A 88 -10.59 -8.98 -9.21
CA LEU A 88 -10.56 -7.65 -9.83
C LEU A 88 -9.83 -7.68 -11.18
N GLU A 89 -8.73 -8.43 -11.28
CA GLU A 89 -7.97 -8.60 -12.53
C GLU A 89 -8.74 -9.44 -13.58
N ALA A 90 -9.48 -10.46 -13.14
CA ALA A 90 -10.30 -11.30 -14.03
C ALA A 90 -11.61 -10.63 -14.48
N GLY A 91 -12.12 -9.66 -13.72
CA GLY A 91 -13.33 -8.90 -14.04
C GLY A 91 -13.10 -7.68 -14.94
N GLY A 92 -11.86 -7.44 -15.40
CA GLY A 92 -11.51 -6.36 -16.32
C GLY A 92 -11.80 -6.66 -17.79
N GLU A 93 -12.29 -7.86 -18.12
CA GLU A 93 -12.73 -8.25 -19.46
C GLU A 93 -14.24 -8.50 -19.44
N VAL A 94 -14.96 -7.86 -20.38
CA VAL A 94 -16.42 -7.82 -20.57
C VAL A 94 -17.15 -6.73 -19.77
N VAL A 95 -17.15 -5.52 -20.33
CA VAL A 95 -18.40 -4.94 -20.89
C VAL A 95 -18.04 -4.24 -22.21
N SER A 96 -18.38 -4.87 -23.33
CA SER A 96 -18.75 -4.21 -24.58
C SER A 96 -20.12 -4.73 -25.01
#